data_AF-A0A6S8EP46-F1
#
_entry.id   AF-A0A6S8EP46-F1
#
_cell.length_a   1.000
_cell.length_b   1.000
_cell.length_c   1.000
_cell.angle_alpha   90.00
_cell.angle_beta   90.00
_cell.angle_gamma   90.00
#
_symmetry.space_group_name_H-M   'P 1'
#
loop_
_entity.id
_entity.type
_entity.pdbx_description
1 polymer ?
#
loop_
_entity_poly.entity_id
_entity_poly.type
_entity_poly.pdbx_seq_one_letter_code
_entity_poly.pdbx_strand_id
1 'polypeptide(L)'
;ESLLFQHVRTETKLVILDHTTSNTALNYPIEKLAKASKRINSNIKVLVDGAHSMLAKDLDFKALEECGVDYFVSNGHKWASTPKGFGFLWVKANLTDSIHPPLISHGHGSGYLSEFSWQGCADYSVPLSIPFLLDFWSAFGTSKVRMYQSTLLNQAMDLLEAEWHHHDADVMRIAPRRFHGPMGKLYIYIYVFVK
;
A
#
# COMPACT_ATOMS: atom_id res chain seq x y z
N GLU A 1 -11.92 11.89 17.92
CA GLU A 1 -10.61 12.21 17.30
C GLU A 1 -9.91 10.90 16.94
N SER A 2 -9.21 10.81 15.80
CA SER A 2 -8.60 9.54 15.35
C SER A 2 -7.50 9.08 16.30
N LEU A 3 -7.37 7.76 16.54
CA LEU A 3 -6.26 7.09 17.26
C LEU A 3 -4.87 7.65 16.96
N LEU A 4 -4.66 8.16 15.74
CA LEU A 4 -3.44 8.86 15.31
C LEU A 4 -3.02 9.98 16.27
N PHE A 5 -3.95 10.85 16.70
CA PHE A 5 -3.65 12.00 17.56
C PHE A 5 -3.26 11.61 18.98
N GLN A 6 -3.59 10.40 19.41
CA GLN A 6 -3.20 9.89 20.73
C GLN A 6 -1.74 9.41 20.76
N HIS A 7 -1.15 9.10 19.59
CA HIS A 7 0.15 8.44 19.49
C HIS A 7 1.21 9.24 18.74
N VAL A 8 0.81 10.08 17.78
CA VAL A 8 1.72 10.98 17.07
C VAL A 8 1.88 12.27 17.87
N ARG A 9 3.14 12.61 18.19
CA ARG A 9 3.51 13.76 19.02
C ARG A 9 4.44 14.69 18.26
N THR A 10 4.75 15.85 18.84
CA THR A 10 5.68 16.83 18.27
C THR A 10 7.09 16.27 18.07
N GLU A 11 7.50 15.29 18.88
CA GLU A 11 8.83 14.66 18.83
C GLU A 11 8.90 13.53 17.80
N THR A 12 7.75 13.05 17.30
CA THR A 12 7.69 11.99 16.30
C THR A 12 8.49 12.40 15.06
N LYS A 13 9.36 11.50 14.59
CA LYS A 13 10.22 11.74 13.41
C LYS A 13 9.71 11.03 12.15
N LEU A 14 9.06 9.89 12.32
CA LEU A 14 8.55 9.05 11.25
C LEU A 14 7.19 8.47 11.65
N VAL A 15 6.26 8.44 10.71
CA VAL A 15 5.00 7.72 10.78
C VAL A 15 4.97 6.74 9.62
N ILE A 16 4.68 5.48 9.92
CA ILE A 16 4.51 4.41 8.94
C ILE A 16 3.02 4.09 8.84
N LEU A 17 2.47 4.10 7.64
CA LEU A 17 1.06 3.88 7.38
C LEU A 17 0.87 2.74 6.36
N ASP A 18 0.15 1.69 6.75
CA ASP A 18 -0.32 0.70 5.78
C ASP A 18 -1.35 1.36 4.85
N HIS A 19 -1.17 1.27 3.54
CA HIS A 19 -2.22 1.65 2.59
C HIS A 19 -3.37 0.62 2.61
N THR A 20 -3.03 -0.66 2.77
CA THR A 20 -4.01 -1.73 2.99
C THR A 20 -3.43 -2.74 3.98
N THR A 21 -4.09 -2.91 5.12
CA THR A 21 -3.60 -3.77 6.22
C THR A 21 -3.65 -5.25 5.85
N SER A 22 -2.61 -6.02 6.21
CA SER A 22 -2.48 -7.46 5.88
C SER A 22 -3.57 -8.36 6.49
N ASN A 23 -3.97 -8.09 7.74
CA ASN A 23 -4.80 -9.02 8.50
C ASN A 23 -6.30 -8.73 8.38
N THR A 24 -6.67 -7.46 8.23
CA THR A 24 -8.07 -7.02 8.18
C THR A 24 -8.49 -6.55 6.78
N ALA A 25 -7.56 -6.49 5.83
CA ALA A 25 -7.81 -6.04 4.46
C ALA A 25 -8.43 -4.63 4.38
N LEU A 26 -8.12 -3.76 5.35
CA LEU A 26 -8.67 -2.41 5.40
C LEU A 26 -7.77 -1.44 4.66
N ASN A 27 -8.36 -0.72 3.71
CA ASN A 27 -7.79 0.42 3.03
C ASN A 27 -7.82 1.62 3.97
N TYR A 28 -6.67 2.22 4.23
CA TYR A 28 -6.61 3.44 5.02
C TYR A 28 -6.61 4.70 4.15
N PRO A 29 -7.23 5.80 4.63
CA PRO A 29 -7.27 7.07 3.91
C PRO A 29 -5.92 7.80 4.06
N ILE A 30 -4.92 7.33 3.31
CA ILE A 30 -3.52 7.76 3.43
C ILE A 30 -3.36 9.28 3.34
N GLU A 31 -4.06 9.94 2.42
CA GLU A 31 -4.00 11.39 2.24
C GLU A 31 -4.43 12.15 3.50
N LYS A 32 -5.48 11.66 4.16
CA LYS A 32 -6.00 12.28 5.39
C LYS A 32 -5.05 12.05 6.56
N LEU A 33 -4.49 10.86 6.66
CA LEU A 33 -3.55 10.48 7.72
C LEU A 33 -2.22 11.22 7.57
N ALA A 34 -1.65 11.29 6.37
CA ALA A 34 -0.44 12.04 6.08
C ALA A 34 -0.62 13.53 6.42
N LYS A 35 -1.71 14.16 5.95
CA LYS A 35 -2.04 15.55 6.31
C LYS A 35 -2.18 15.74 7.82
N ALA A 36 -2.80 14.78 8.52
CA ALA A 36 -2.95 14.84 9.97
C ALA A 36 -1.61 14.76 10.70
N SER A 37 -0.71 13.87 10.28
CA SER A 37 0.66 13.78 10.81
C SER A 37 1.42 15.10 10.59
N LYS A 38 1.36 15.66 9.38
CA LYS A 38 2.04 16.93 9.06
C LYS A 38 1.47 18.14 9.82
N ARG A 39 0.19 18.13 10.20
CA ARG A 39 -0.41 19.17 11.05
C ARG A 39 0.13 19.16 12.48
N ILE A 40 0.51 17.99 13.01
CA ILE A 40 1.09 17.88 14.35
C ILE A 40 2.53 18.41 14.34
N ASN A 41 3.32 17.99 13.34
CA ASN A 41 4.65 18.53 13.08
C ASN A 41 4.98 18.33 11.59
N SER A 42 5.22 19.42 10.88
CA SER A 42 5.50 19.40 9.43
C SER A 42 6.79 18.65 9.07
N ASN A 43 7.69 18.48 10.05
CA ASN A 43 8.95 17.75 9.88
C ASN A 43 8.81 16.22 10.04
N ILE A 44 7.67 15.70 10.50
CA ILE A 44 7.41 14.25 10.53
C ILE A 44 7.53 13.69 9.13
N LYS A 45 8.36 12.66 8.93
CA LYS A 45 8.36 11.89 7.69
C LYS A 45 7.19 10.91 7.67
N VAL A 46 6.58 10.73 6.51
CA VAL A 46 5.48 9.78 6.29
C VAL A 46 5.92 8.75 5.27
N LEU A 47 6.06 7.51 5.72
CA LEU A 47 6.30 6.34 4.89
C LEU A 47 5.00 5.55 4.75
N VAL A 48 4.61 5.23 3.53
CA VAL A 48 3.46 4.38 3.26
C VAL A 48 3.94 2.97 2.92
N ASP A 49 3.52 1.99 3.73
CA ASP A 49 3.59 0.58 3.35
C ASP A 49 2.42 0.28 2.41
N GLY A 50 2.72 0.34 1.12
CA GLY A 50 1.84 0.00 0.03
C GLY A 50 2.01 -1.44 -0.45
N ALA A 51 2.44 -2.38 0.39
CA ALA A 51 2.68 -3.77 0.01
C ALA A 51 1.52 -4.43 -0.73
N HIS A 52 0.29 -3.95 -0.57
CA HIS A 52 -0.93 -4.43 -1.21
C HIS A 52 -1.55 -3.43 -2.21
N SER A 53 -0.75 -2.50 -2.74
CA SER A 53 -1.26 -1.36 -3.51
C SER A 53 -0.94 -1.39 -5.01
N MET A 54 0.23 -1.88 -5.43
CA MET A 54 0.60 -1.91 -6.85
C MET A 54 -0.47 -2.65 -7.66
N LEU A 55 -1.00 -2.06 -8.74
CA LEU A 55 -2.16 -2.52 -9.52
C LEU A 55 -3.52 -2.55 -8.78
N ALA A 56 -3.56 -2.96 -7.51
CA ALA A 56 -4.77 -3.03 -6.69
C ALA A 56 -5.38 -1.65 -6.37
N LYS A 57 -4.56 -0.61 -6.40
CA LYS A 57 -4.94 0.78 -6.16
C LYS A 57 -4.60 1.64 -7.37
N ASP A 58 -5.38 2.70 -7.53
CA ASP A 58 -5.02 3.78 -8.44
C ASP A 58 -4.11 4.73 -7.67
N LEU A 59 -2.81 4.71 -7.99
CA LEU A 59 -1.79 5.42 -7.24
C LEU A 59 -1.46 6.72 -7.97
N ASP A 60 -1.76 7.84 -7.32
CA ASP A 60 -1.34 9.18 -7.75
C ASP A 60 -0.27 9.69 -6.79
N PHE A 61 1.00 9.51 -7.16
CA PHE A 61 2.12 9.94 -6.35
C PHE A 61 2.21 11.46 -6.19
N LYS A 62 1.68 12.23 -7.15
CA LYS A 62 1.61 13.69 -7.04
C LYS A 62 0.62 14.08 -5.94
N ALA A 63 -0.58 13.51 -5.96
CA ALA A 63 -1.57 13.75 -4.92
C ALA A 63 -1.08 13.29 -3.53
N LEU A 64 -0.40 12.15 -3.45
CA LEU A 64 0.21 11.65 -2.21
C LEU A 64 1.28 12.63 -1.69
N GLU A 65 2.15 13.13 -2.57
CA GLU A 65 3.17 14.12 -2.24
C GLU A 65 2.56 15.43 -1.70
N GLU A 66 1.51 15.94 -2.37
CA GLU A 66 0.75 17.13 -1.95
C GLU A 66 0.08 16.95 -0.58
N CYS A 67 -0.25 15.70 -0.22
CA CYS A 67 -0.78 15.35 1.09
C CYS A 67 0.28 15.12 2.17
N GLY A 68 1.56 15.18 1.79
CA GLY A 68 2.68 15.06 2.72
C GLY A 68 3.20 13.63 2.90
N VAL A 69 2.96 12.73 1.94
CA VAL A 69 3.69 11.46 1.88
C VAL A 69 5.11 11.73 1.40
N ASP A 70 6.10 11.20 2.11
CA ASP A 70 7.52 11.37 1.79
C ASP A 70 8.11 10.14 1.08
N TYR A 71 7.61 8.95 1.44
CA TYR A 71 8.09 7.67 0.92
C TYR A 71 6.92 6.71 0.70
N PHE A 72 7.03 5.85 -0.31
CA PHE A 72 6.05 4.80 -0.58
C PHE A 72 6.76 3.54 -1.04
N VAL A 73 6.49 2.41 -0.39
CA VAL A 73 7.02 1.10 -0.78
C VAL A 73 5.90 0.18 -1.24
N SER A 74 6.15 -0.69 -2.22
CA SER A 74 5.17 -1.67 -2.66
C SER A 74 5.80 -2.95 -3.17
N ASN A 75 5.06 -4.05 -3.05
CA ASN A 75 5.41 -5.32 -3.66
C ASN A 75 4.72 -5.45 -5.02
N GLY A 76 5.46 -5.79 -6.07
CA GLY A 76 4.85 -6.12 -7.36
C GLY A 76 4.42 -7.58 -7.48
N HIS A 77 5.03 -8.48 -6.72
CA HIS A 77 4.81 -9.92 -6.83
C HIS A 77 3.52 -10.41 -6.17
N LYS A 78 2.65 -9.48 -5.77
CA LYS A 78 1.30 -9.75 -5.27
C LYS A 78 0.30 -9.45 -6.39
N TRP A 79 -0.32 -8.28 -6.34
CA TRP A 79 -1.40 -7.88 -7.24
C TRP A 79 -0.94 -7.63 -8.67
N ALA A 80 0.27 -7.07 -8.83
CA ALA A 80 0.80 -6.78 -10.16
C ALA A 80 1.39 -8.02 -10.85
N SER A 81 1.41 -9.19 -10.20
CA SER A 81 1.89 -10.46 -10.78
C SER A 81 3.31 -10.39 -11.35
N THR A 82 4.19 -9.57 -10.76
CA THR A 82 5.61 -9.60 -11.13
C THR A 82 6.25 -10.91 -10.64
N PRO A 83 7.40 -11.31 -11.19
CA PRO A 83 8.22 -12.34 -10.55
C PRO A 83 8.52 -11.98 -9.09
N LYS A 84 8.66 -13.00 -8.24
CA LYS A 84 9.06 -12.83 -6.83
C LYS A 84 10.41 -12.12 -6.76
N GLY A 85 10.57 -11.25 -5.77
CA GLY A 85 11.79 -10.44 -5.60
C GLY A 85 11.67 -9.01 -6.16
N PHE A 86 10.56 -8.66 -6.84
CA PHE A 86 10.30 -7.27 -7.21
C PHE A 86 9.46 -6.53 -6.16
N GLY A 87 9.93 -5.33 -5.85
CA GLY A 87 9.20 -4.24 -5.21
C GLY A 87 9.76 -2.91 -5.70
N PHE A 88 9.05 -1.82 -5.41
CA PHE A 88 9.54 -0.48 -5.72
C PHE A 88 9.53 0.41 -4.47
N LEU A 89 10.45 1.36 -4.46
CA LEU A 89 10.52 2.47 -3.52
C LEU A 89 10.34 3.76 -4.32
N TRP A 90 9.26 4.47 -4.02
CA TRP A 90 9.08 5.86 -4.45
C TRP A 90 9.50 6.78 -3.30
N VAL A 91 10.27 7.81 -3.65
CA VAL A 91 10.78 8.82 -2.74
C VAL A 91 10.37 10.18 -3.30
N LYS A 92 9.87 11.05 -2.43
CA LYS A 92 9.60 12.44 -2.78
C LYS A 92 10.86 13.08 -3.38
N ALA A 93 10.69 13.82 -4.47
CA ALA A 93 11.80 14.30 -5.30
C ALA A 93 12.90 15.04 -4.51
N ASN A 94 12.54 15.87 -3.53
CA ASN A 94 13.51 16.63 -2.73
C ASN A 94 14.17 15.83 -1.58
N LEU A 95 13.91 14.52 -1.48
CA LEU A 95 14.48 13.63 -0.47
C LEU A 95 15.40 12.56 -1.07
N THR A 96 15.47 12.44 -2.40
CA THR A 96 16.23 11.38 -3.07
C THR A 96 17.71 11.37 -2.68
N ASP A 97 18.31 12.54 -2.47
CA ASP A 97 19.73 12.69 -2.13
C ASP A 97 20.05 12.22 -0.70
N SER A 98 19.04 12.03 0.14
CA SER A 98 19.19 11.54 1.52
C SER A 98 18.97 10.04 1.66
N ILE A 99 18.62 9.36 0.56
CA ILE A 99 18.29 7.94 0.56
C ILE A 99 19.40 7.17 -0.16
N HIS A 100 20.02 6.26 0.59
CA HIS A 100 21.09 5.39 0.11
C HIS A 100 20.68 3.92 0.26
N PRO A 101 21.17 3.03 -0.62
CA PRO A 101 20.99 1.60 -0.44
C PRO A 101 21.76 1.11 0.81
N PRO A 102 21.30 0.04 1.48
CA PRO A 102 22.02 -0.53 2.61
C PRO A 102 23.38 -1.14 2.20
N LEU A 103 23.53 -1.50 0.93
CA LEU A 103 24.75 -2.03 0.34
C LEU A 103 25.31 -1.02 -0.67
N ILE A 104 26.41 -0.37 -0.29
CA ILE A 104 27.12 0.59 -1.13
C ILE A 104 27.92 -0.15 -2.19
N SER A 105 27.86 0.33 -3.43
CA SER A 105 28.40 -0.35 -4.60
C SER A 105 28.75 0.67 -5.71
N HIS A 106 28.96 0.22 -6.94
CA HIS A 106 29.50 1.01 -8.07
C HIS A 106 28.75 2.31 -8.38
N GLY A 107 27.46 2.40 -8.06
CA GLY A 107 26.65 3.60 -8.31
C GLY A 107 26.80 4.71 -7.26
N HIS A 108 27.55 4.49 -6.17
CA HIS A 108 27.65 5.44 -5.06
C HIS A 108 28.05 6.85 -5.50
N GLY A 109 27.32 7.87 -5.03
CA GLY A 109 27.57 9.27 -5.37
C GLY A 109 27.17 9.65 -6.80
N SER A 110 26.61 8.72 -7.59
CA SER A 110 26.19 8.95 -8.99
C SER A 110 24.68 9.20 -9.13
N GLY A 111 24.02 9.62 -8.05
CA GLY A 111 22.59 9.92 -7.99
C GLY A 111 21.72 8.72 -7.64
N TYR A 112 20.51 9.02 -7.13
CA TYR A 112 19.59 8.05 -6.52
C TYR A 112 19.40 6.76 -7.34
N LEU A 113 19.03 6.85 -8.62
CA LEU A 113 18.80 5.64 -9.42
C LEU A 113 20.08 4.81 -9.62
N SER A 114 21.23 5.47 -9.82
CA SER A 114 22.51 4.79 -10.02
C SER A 114 22.91 3.99 -8.78
N GLU A 115 22.75 4.58 -7.59
CA GLU A 115 23.06 3.91 -6.32
C GLU A 115 22.25 2.62 -6.11
N PHE A 116 21.00 2.59 -6.58
CA PHE A 116 20.12 1.42 -6.47
C PHE A 116 20.23 0.44 -7.65
N SER A 117 20.96 0.78 -8.73
CA SER A 117 20.99 -0.04 -9.95
C SER A 117 21.82 -1.32 -9.81
N TRP A 118 22.95 -1.26 -9.10
CA TRP A 118 23.85 -2.40 -8.93
C TRP A 118 24.33 -2.50 -7.49
N GLN A 119 23.71 -3.37 -6.70
CA GLN A 119 24.09 -3.62 -5.30
C GLN A 119 24.95 -4.89 -5.15
N GLY A 120 25.37 -5.51 -6.25
CA GLY A 120 26.17 -6.75 -6.23
C GLY A 120 25.64 -7.77 -7.24
N CYS A 121 26.25 -8.95 -7.25
CA CYS A 121 25.84 -10.04 -8.14
C CYS A 121 24.45 -10.56 -7.73
N ALA A 122 23.44 -10.33 -8.58
CA ALA A 122 22.05 -10.71 -8.34
C ALA A 122 21.38 -11.24 -9.63
N ASP A 123 20.20 -11.85 -9.49
CA ASP A 123 19.36 -12.21 -10.62
C ASP A 123 18.59 -10.99 -11.14
N TYR A 124 19.02 -10.49 -12.30
CA TYR A 124 18.40 -9.34 -12.97
C TYR A 124 17.22 -9.71 -13.87
N SER A 125 16.86 -11.00 -13.99
CA SER A 125 15.71 -11.43 -14.80
C SER A 125 14.42 -10.77 -14.31
N VAL A 126 14.31 -10.57 -12.99
CA VAL A 126 13.15 -9.91 -12.36
C VAL A 126 13.00 -8.46 -12.82
N PRO A 127 13.93 -7.51 -12.56
CA PRO A 127 13.78 -6.12 -13.01
C PRO A 127 13.71 -5.99 -14.53
N LEU A 128 14.40 -6.86 -15.29
CA LEU A 128 14.34 -6.85 -16.76
C LEU A 128 12.98 -7.29 -17.32
N SER A 129 12.17 -8.05 -16.57
CA SER A 129 10.82 -8.45 -16.98
C SER A 129 9.75 -7.37 -16.77
N ILE A 130 10.05 -6.34 -15.97
CA ILE A 130 9.07 -5.35 -15.52
C ILE A 130 8.49 -4.52 -16.66
N PRO A 131 9.26 -4.00 -17.63
CA PRO A 131 8.70 -3.25 -18.75
C PRO A 131 7.61 -4.03 -19.50
N PHE A 132 7.86 -5.31 -19.80
CA PHE A 132 6.88 -6.17 -20.48
C PHE A 132 5.60 -6.34 -19.67
N LEU A 133 5.70 -6.49 -18.35
CA LEU A 133 4.55 -6.62 -17.48
C LEU A 133 3.74 -5.31 -17.40
N LEU A 134 4.42 -4.16 -17.38
CA LEU A 134 3.76 -2.85 -17.41
C LEU A 134 3.00 -2.67 -18.73
N ASP A 135 3.60 -3.05 -19.86
CA ASP A 135 2.94 -3.02 -21.17
C ASP A 135 1.71 -3.94 -21.20
N PHE A 136 1.83 -5.15 -20.66
CA PHE A 136 0.70 -6.08 -20.53
C PHE A 136 -0.46 -5.47 -19.74
N TRP A 137 -0.20 -4.91 -18.56
CA TRP A 137 -1.25 -4.31 -17.73
C TRP A 137 -1.85 -3.04 -18.34
N SER A 138 -1.02 -2.25 -19.03
CA SER A 138 -1.47 -1.07 -19.77
C SER A 138 -2.44 -1.47 -20.90
N ALA A 139 -2.06 -2.46 -21.71
CA ALA A 139 -2.89 -2.98 -22.80
C ALA A 139 -4.18 -3.64 -22.31
N PHE A 140 -4.14 -4.36 -21.18
CA PHE A 140 -5.31 -5.00 -20.59
C PHE A 140 -6.29 -3.97 -19.98
N GLY A 141 -5.76 -2.87 -19.44
CA GLY A 141 -6.51 -1.79 -18.81
C GLY A 141 -6.69 -2.02 -17.30
N THR A 142 -5.82 -1.40 -16.51
CA THR A 142 -5.76 -1.56 -15.05
C THR A 142 -7.07 -1.18 -14.33
N SER A 143 -7.80 -0.19 -14.85
CA SER A 143 -9.10 0.23 -14.28
C SER A 143 -10.16 -0.88 -14.38
N LYS A 144 -10.16 -1.67 -15.47
CA LYS A 144 -11.07 -2.82 -15.62
C LYS A 144 -10.75 -3.91 -14.60
N VAL A 145 -9.46 -4.18 -14.39
CA VAL A 145 -9.00 -5.17 -13.39
C VAL A 145 -9.44 -4.76 -11.99
N ARG A 146 -9.19 -3.51 -11.59
CA ARG A 146 -9.58 -2.99 -10.26
C ARG A 146 -11.10 -3.02 -10.07
N MET A 147 -11.86 -2.68 -11.11
CA MET A 147 -13.32 -2.74 -11.09
C MET A 147 -13.80 -4.17 -10.88
N TYR A 148 -13.25 -5.12 -11.64
CA TYR A 148 -13.57 -6.54 -11.49
C TYR A 148 -13.27 -7.04 -10.07
N GLN A 149 -12.06 -6.75 -9.54
CA GLN A 149 -11.67 -7.14 -8.19
C GLN A 149 -12.62 -6.57 -7.12
N SER A 150 -13.01 -5.30 -7.26
CA SER A 150 -13.92 -4.64 -6.32
C SER A 150 -15.34 -5.19 -6.40
N THR A 151 -15.83 -5.45 -7.60
CA THR A 151 -17.15 -6.07 -7.81
C THR A 151 -17.20 -7.48 -7.25
N LEU A 152 -16.18 -8.30 -7.52
CA LEU A 152 -16.11 -9.67 -7.02
C LEU A 152 -16.04 -9.71 -5.49
N LEU A 153 -15.23 -8.84 -4.87
CA LEU A 153 -15.18 -8.71 -3.41
C LEU A 153 -16.56 -8.35 -2.86
N ASN A 154 -17.24 -7.38 -3.47
CA ASN A 154 -18.56 -6.97 -3.04
C ASN A 154 -19.58 -8.11 -3.13
N GLN A 155 -19.59 -8.85 -4.23
CA GLN A 155 -20.46 -10.02 -4.41
C GLN A 155 -20.17 -11.11 -3.38
N ALA A 156 -18.89 -11.38 -3.11
CA ALA A 156 -18.49 -12.33 -2.07
C ALA A 156 -18.97 -11.88 -0.69
N MET A 157 -18.83 -10.60 -0.34
CA MET A 157 -19.35 -10.06 0.92
C MET A 157 -20.87 -10.24 1.02
N ASP A 158 -21.63 -9.92 -0.04
CA ASP A 158 -23.09 -10.06 -0.05
C ASP A 158 -23.52 -11.52 0.14
N LEU A 159 -22.83 -12.46 -0.53
CA LEU A 159 -23.09 -13.90 -0.40
C LEU A 159 -22.84 -14.39 1.04
N LEU A 160 -21.73 -13.98 1.65
CA LEU A 160 -21.37 -14.41 3.00
C LEU A 160 -22.26 -13.78 4.07
N GLU A 161 -22.64 -12.51 3.87
CA GLU A 161 -23.58 -11.83 4.75
C GLU A 161 -24.96 -12.49 4.71
N ALA A 162 -25.44 -12.82 3.51
CA ALA A 162 -26.67 -13.59 3.36
C ALA A 162 -26.55 -14.94 4.08
N GLU A 163 -25.48 -15.71 3.83
CA GLU A 163 -25.39 -17.08 4.33
C GLU A 163 -25.13 -17.21 5.83
N TRP A 164 -24.37 -16.29 6.43
CA TRP A 164 -23.97 -16.39 7.84
C TRP A 164 -24.77 -15.51 8.80
N HIS A 165 -25.54 -14.55 8.28
CA HIS A 165 -26.23 -13.58 9.13
C HIS A 165 -27.73 -13.48 8.83
N HIS A 166 -28.35 -14.60 8.42
CA HIS A 166 -29.76 -14.71 8.00
C HIS A 166 -30.80 -14.01 8.91
N HIS A 167 -30.51 -13.67 10.18
CA HIS A 167 -31.51 -13.12 11.11
C HIS A 167 -31.06 -12.06 12.15
N ASP A 168 -29.80 -11.61 12.18
CA ASP A 168 -29.38 -10.57 13.14
C ASP A 168 -29.14 -9.23 12.45
N ALA A 169 -29.92 -8.21 12.83
CA ALA A 169 -29.79 -6.84 12.33
C ALA A 169 -28.46 -6.17 12.75
N ASP A 170 -27.70 -6.79 13.64
CA ASP A 170 -26.45 -6.29 14.22
C ASP A 170 -25.20 -7.01 13.67
N VAL A 171 -25.10 -7.17 12.34
CA VAL A 171 -23.82 -7.56 11.71
C VAL A 171 -22.80 -6.43 11.88
N MET A 172 -22.07 -6.45 12.99
CA MET A 172 -20.95 -5.56 13.27
C MET A 172 -19.77 -5.90 12.35
N ARG A 173 -19.70 -5.23 11.20
CA ARG A 173 -18.49 -5.21 10.37
C ARG A 173 -17.38 -4.47 11.13
N ILE A 174 -16.15 -4.97 11.05
CA ILE A 174 -14.96 -4.32 11.65
C ILE A 174 -14.77 -2.89 11.10
N ALA A 175 -15.22 -2.63 9.87
CA ALA A 175 -15.28 -1.29 9.29
C ALA A 175 -16.43 -1.16 8.27
N PRO A 176 -16.85 0.06 7.90
CA PRO A 176 -17.75 0.26 6.77
C PRO A 176 -17.24 -0.38 5.48
N ARG A 177 -18.15 -0.91 4.65
CA ARG A 177 -17.85 -1.66 3.41
C ARG A 177 -16.79 -0.99 2.52
N ARG A 178 -16.88 0.34 2.34
CA ARG A 178 -15.94 1.16 1.54
C ARG A 178 -14.47 1.05 1.95
N PHE A 179 -14.17 0.62 3.17
CA PHE A 179 -12.81 0.45 3.64
C PHE A 179 -12.21 -0.91 3.27
N HIS A 180 -12.98 -1.88 2.78
CA HIS A 180 -12.41 -3.19 2.43
C HIS A 180 -11.66 -3.12 1.09
N GLY A 181 -10.45 -3.65 1.06
CA GLY A 181 -9.59 -3.74 -0.12
C GLY A 181 -9.70 -5.10 -0.81
N PRO A 182 -9.19 -5.21 -2.05
CA PRO A 182 -9.25 -6.45 -2.84
C PRO A 182 -8.50 -7.60 -2.16
N MET A 183 -7.62 -7.29 -1.20
CA MET A 183 -7.00 -8.26 -0.30
C MET A 183 -7.96 -8.84 0.73
N GLY A 184 -9.27 -8.87 0.48
CA GLY A 184 -10.24 -9.56 1.32
C GLY A 184 -9.85 -11.02 1.46
N LYS A 185 -8.91 -11.31 2.35
CA LYS A 185 -8.73 -12.63 2.91
C LYS A 185 -10.05 -12.88 3.61
N LEU A 186 -10.64 -14.03 3.33
CA LEU A 186 -11.68 -14.62 4.16
C LEU A 186 -11.11 -15.01 5.55
N TYR A 187 -10.26 -14.18 6.18
CA TYR A 187 -10.19 -14.15 7.64
C TYR A 187 -11.34 -13.29 8.09
N ILE A 188 -12.50 -13.90 7.97
CA ILE A 188 -13.61 -13.53 8.80
C ILE A 188 -13.15 -13.91 10.19
N TYR A 189 -12.60 -12.92 10.90
CA TYR A 189 -12.74 -12.89 12.35
C TYR A 189 -14.24 -12.73 12.63
N ILE A 190 -15.02 -13.79 12.36
CA ILE A 190 -16.19 -14.08 13.18
C ILE A 190 -15.54 -14.32 14.53
N TYR A 191 -15.66 -13.34 15.41
CA TYR A 191 -15.73 -13.65 16.82
C TYR A 191 -16.90 -14.64 16.95
N VAL A 192 -16.58 -15.93 16.99
CA VAL A 192 -17.52 -16.93 17.49
C VAL A 192 -17.62 -16.63 18.98
N PHE A 193 -18.81 -16.20 19.38
CA PHE A 193 -19.14 -15.65 20.68
C PHE A 193 -19.01 -16.63 21.87
N VAL A 194 -18.91 -16.02 23.05
CA VAL A 194 -19.28 -16.50 24.41
C VAL A 194 -18.32 -17.46 25.14
N LYS A 195 -17.55 -16.89 26.08
CA LYS A 195 -17.91 -16.96 27.51
C LYS A 195 -17.61 -15.66 28.21
#